data_AF-A0A667XT66-F1
#
_entry.id   AF-A0A667XT66-F1
#
_cell.length_a   1.000
_cell.length_b   1.000
_cell.length_c   1.000
_cell.angle_alpha   90.00
_cell.angle_beta   90.00
_cell.angle_gamma   90.00
#
_symmetry.space_group_name_H-M   'P 1'
#
loop_
_entity.id
_entity.type
_entity.pdbx_description
1 polymer ?
#
loop_
_entity_poly.entity_id
_entity_poly.type
_entity_poly.pdbx_seq_one_letter_code
_entity_poly.pdbx_strand_id
1 'polypeptide(L)'
;MITPAFDLSQDPGYLILSIRVPYTRTSEFDLYIDGTDFKFYAKPYFLRLTLPGRIVEDGREKATFDIDKGLFTLRVPKETAGEHFEGLQMLTSLLAPKGSRSAKPLVEDMGKSVLDDEEEDEEEFDWEIEQEVYKESSEVELQTQQKYGFGNQRSGVFARLQEELSDVIDVKNPEGTTAAERRRARLEAETAAFCPDHYLADLFEDQEIKGLLKFRPWWAELSSSSGQDGEAAVSFTDDEKEQLRKFTNRSYLLDKTSRHQAWLSLVDILLAYTYEVRSTEGDHNVESPWTIRKLSGTLCWLETYSSLQEVLVSFGRRVLCYPLFRQFALVSAAIRDTATILQLGKACVLKCLLDIHKVFRENDPAYILNDLYITDYCIWIQRGGFLYVHDSRERRD
;
A
#
# COMPACT_ATOMS: atom_id res chain seq x y z
N MET A 1 7.51 6.25 -11.93
CA MET A 1 8.63 5.59 -11.20
C MET A 1 9.33 6.64 -10.35
N ILE A 2 9.82 6.29 -9.16
CA ILE A 2 10.35 7.28 -8.21
C ILE A 2 11.86 7.18 -8.07
N THR A 3 12.56 8.30 -8.11
CA THR A 3 13.97 8.38 -7.70
C THR A 3 14.06 8.24 -6.18
N PRO A 4 14.58 7.13 -5.64
CA PRO A 4 14.73 6.96 -4.20
C PRO A 4 15.72 7.98 -3.63
N ALA A 5 15.64 8.27 -2.34
CA ALA A 5 16.72 9.00 -1.68
C ALA A 5 17.97 8.13 -1.66
N PHE A 6 19.11 8.66 -2.07
CA PHE A 6 20.35 7.90 -2.14
C PHE A 6 21.54 8.72 -1.64
N ASP A 7 22.54 8.03 -1.14
CA ASP A 7 23.83 8.58 -0.73
C ASP A 7 24.96 7.70 -1.28
N LEU A 8 26.07 8.33 -1.67
CA LEU A 8 27.26 7.63 -2.13
C LEU A 8 28.44 7.96 -1.23
N SER A 9 29.07 6.90 -0.73
CA SER A 9 30.36 6.96 -0.05
C SER A 9 31.35 6.04 -0.75
N GLN A 10 32.64 6.18 -0.46
CA GLN A 10 33.67 5.38 -1.13
C GLN A 10 34.82 5.02 -0.20
N ASP A 11 35.38 3.85 -0.44
CA ASP A 11 36.65 3.38 0.09
C ASP A 11 37.69 3.29 -1.05
N PRO A 12 38.98 3.05 -0.77
CA PRO A 12 39.99 2.88 -1.82
C PRO A 12 39.66 1.75 -2.82
N GLY A 13 38.92 0.72 -2.41
CA GLY A 13 38.57 -0.42 -3.27
C GLY A 13 37.12 -0.45 -3.77
N TYR A 14 36.20 0.26 -3.12
CA TYR A 14 34.76 0.08 -3.34
C TYR A 14 34.02 1.41 -3.34
N LEU A 15 32.96 1.49 -4.15
CA LEU A 15 31.91 2.49 -4.05
C LEU A 15 30.75 1.89 -3.23
N ILE A 16 30.22 2.65 -2.29
CA ILE A 16 29.14 2.24 -1.38
C ILE A 16 27.92 3.10 -1.67
N LEU A 17 26.90 2.52 -2.26
CA LEU A 17 25.62 3.16 -2.53
C LEU A 17 24.64 2.79 -1.42
N SER A 18 24.04 3.81 -0.81
CA SER A 18 22.99 3.65 0.19
C SER A 18 21.69 4.23 -0.36
N ILE A 19 20.74 3.38 -0.71
CA ILE A 19 19.49 3.73 -1.37
C ILE A 19 18.33 3.43 -0.42
N ARG A 20 17.50 4.43 -0.12
CA ARG A 20 16.37 4.31 0.80
C ARG A 20 15.10 3.93 0.04
N VAL A 21 14.63 2.71 0.27
CA VAL A 21 13.50 2.07 -0.43
C VAL A 21 12.51 1.41 0.57
N PRO A 22 11.82 2.20 1.43
CA PRO A 22 10.98 1.67 2.51
C PRO A 22 9.75 0.88 2.06
N TYR A 23 9.31 1.03 0.81
CA TYR A 23 8.10 0.41 0.28
C TYR A 23 8.39 -0.70 -0.76
N THR A 24 9.61 -1.25 -0.79
CA THR A 24 9.96 -2.36 -1.71
C THR A 24 9.86 -3.72 -1.05
N ARG A 25 9.49 -4.73 -1.85
CA ARG A 25 9.64 -6.15 -1.46
C ARG A 25 11.07 -6.61 -1.72
N THR A 26 11.54 -7.57 -0.91
CA THR A 26 12.91 -8.11 -0.98
C THR A 26 13.22 -8.97 -2.21
N SER A 27 12.20 -9.33 -3.00
CA SER A 27 12.29 -10.33 -4.06
C SER A 27 12.49 -9.77 -5.47
N GLU A 28 12.45 -8.45 -5.66
CA GLU A 28 12.44 -7.80 -6.98
C GLU A 28 13.41 -6.61 -7.01
N PHE A 29 14.71 -6.91 -6.92
CA PHE A 29 15.77 -5.92 -7.15
C PHE A 29 16.53 -6.27 -8.44
N ASP A 30 16.52 -5.36 -9.41
CA ASP A 30 17.35 -5.46 -10.61
C ASP A 30 18.46 -4.42 -10.55
N LEU A 31 19.70 -4.87 -10.75
CA LEU A 31 20.90 -4.05 -10.78
C LEU A 31 21.52 -4.13 -12.18
N TYR A 32 21.92 -2.99 -12.72
CA TYR A 32 22.69 -2.91 -13.96
C TYR A 32 23.92 -2.03 -13.71
N ILE A 33 25.09 -2.59 -13.95
CA ILE A 33 26.39 -1.94 -13.75
C ILE A 33 27.17 -2.02 -15.06
N ASP A 34 27.45 -0.88 -15.68
CA ASP A 34 28.20 -0.81 -16.93
C ASP A 34 29.13 0.40 -16.93
N GLY A 35 30.37 0.16 -16.51
CA GLY A 35 31.42 1.19 -16.45
C GLY A 35 31.02 2.35 -15.55
N THR A 36 30.62 3.48 -16.14
CA THR A 36 30.16 4.66 -15.39
C THR A 36 28.68 4.63 -15.06
N ASP A 37 27.90 3.75 -15.67
CA ASP A 37 26.45 3.82 -15.63
C ASP A 37 25.93 2.78 -14.64
N PHE A 38 25.21 3.25 -13.64
CA PHE A 38 24.56 2.44 -12.63
C PHE A 38 23.05 2.61 -12.75
N LYS A 39 22.30 1.50 -12.87
CA LYS A 39 20.84 1.51 -12.80
C LYS A 39 20.39 0.56 -11.71
N PHE A 40 19.47 1.04 -10.89
CA PHE A 40 18.80 0.28 -9.85
C PHE A 40 17.31 0.36 -10.10
N TYR A 41 16.66 -0.81 -10.16
CA TYR A 41 15.23 -0.93 -10.28
C TYR A 41 14.69 -1.80 -9.16
N ALA A 42 13.71 -1.27 -8.44
CA ALA A 42 13.01 -1.98 -7.38
C ALA A 42 11.65 -1.34 -7.19
N LYS A 43 10.62 -1.91 -7.78
CA LYS A 43 9.27 -1.30 -7.82
C LYS A 43 8.83 -0.81 -6.44
N PRO A 44 8.52 0.49 -6.26
CA PRO A 44 8.23 1.54 -7.26
C PRO A 44 9.43 2.40 -7.72
N TYR A 45 10.62 2.10 -7.22
CA TYR A 45 11.82 2.92 -7.35
C TYR A 45 12.63 2.61 -8.61
N PHE A 46 13.13 3.66 -9.22
CA PHE A 46 14.11 3.61 -10.29
C PHE A 46 15.17 4.66 -10.03
N LEU A 47 16.44 4.27 -10.03
CA LEU A 47 17.56 5.17 -9.86
C LEU A 47 18.56 4.92 -10.99
N ARG A 48 18.95 5.98 -11.69
CA ARG A 48 20.06 5.92 -12.63
C ARG A 48 21.12 6.91 -12.19
N LEU A 49 22.37 6.47 -12.14
CA LEU A 49 23.50 7.32 -11.85
C LEU A 49 24.54 7.22 -12.97
N THR A 50 25.03 8.37 -13.39
CA THR A 50 26.24 8.53 -14.19
C THR A 50 27.37 8.86 -13.22
N LEU A 51 28.23 7.88 -12.95
CA LEU A 51 29.33 7.99 -12.01
C LEU A 51 30.56 8.67 -12.65
N PRO A 52 31.37 9.40 -11.86
CA PRO A 52 32.56 10.11 -12.34
C PRO A 52 33.72 9.17 -12.68
N GLY A 53 33.68 7.93 -12.19
CA GLY A 53 34.68 6.89 -12.44
C GLY A 53 34.01 5.55 -12.74
N ARG A 54 34.80 4.59 -13.21
CA ARG A 54 34.30 3.28 -13.66
C ARG A 54 34.22 2.28 -12.52
N ILE A 55 33.09 1.60 -12.44
CA ILE A 55 32.82 0.46 -11.56
C ILE A 55 32.69 -0.81 -12.39
N VAL A 56 32.96 -1.96 -11.76
CA VAL A 56 32.93 -3.27 -12.42
C VAL A 56 32.08 -4.25 -11.63
N GLU A 57 31.36 -5.11 -12.34
CA GLU A 57 30.67 -6.26 -11.77
C GLU A 57 31.58 -7.49 -11.94
N ASP A 58 32.22 -7.94 -10.86
CA ASP A 58 33.21 -9.01 -10.89
C ASP A 58 32.98 -10.12 -9.85
N GLY A 59 31.79 -10.15 -9.24
CA GLY A 59 31.40 -11.13 -8.22
C GLY A 59 31.83 -10.75 -6.81
N ARG A 60 32.55 -9.63 -6.61
CA ARG A 60 32.94 -9.13 -5.28
C ARG A 60 31.96 -8.11 -4.72
N GLU A 61 30.93 -7.76 -5.48
CA GLU A 61 29.85 -6.91 -5.02
C GLU A 61 29.07 -7.53 -3.87
N LYS A 62 28.62 -6.68 -2.95
CA LYS A 62 27.79 -7.10 -1.81
C LYS A 62 26.62 -6.18 -1.66
N ALA A 63 25.41 -6.73 -1.79
CA ALA A 63 24.17 -6.06 -1.48
C ALA A 63 23.65 -6.53 -0.11
N THR A 64 23.22 -5.58 0.72
CA THR A 64 22.54 -5.85 2.00
C THR A 64 21.30 -4.99 2.10
N PHE A 65 20.18 -5.58 2.50
CA PHE A 65 18.93 -4.86 2.70
C PHE A 65 18.49 -4.91 4.16
N ASP A 66 18.40 -3.73 4.79
CA ASP A 66 17.84 -3.55 6.13
C ASP A 66 16.34 -3.25 6.01
N ILE A 67 15.52 -4.29 6.20
CA ILE A 67 14.05 -4.23 6.09
C ILE A 67 13.47 -3.23 7.10
N ASP A 68 14.01 -3.16 8.32
CA ASP A 68 13.48 -2.32 9.38
C ASP A 68 13.68 -0.82 9.11
N LYS A 69 14.79 -0.48 8.43
CA LYS A 69 15.11 0.90 8.03
C LYS A 69 14.69 1.24 6.60
N GLY A 70 14.33 0.24 5.81
CA GLY A 70 14.08 0.42 4.37
C GLY A 70 15.34 0.91 3.64
N LEU A 71 16.52 0.43 4.02
CA LEU A 71 17.80 0.87 3.47
C LEU A 71 18.49 -0.26 2.72
N PHE A 72 18.69 -0.07 1.43
CA PHE A 72 19.47 -0.93 0.56
C PHE A 72 20.89 -0.38 0.48
N THR A 73 21.88 -1.19 0.85
CA THR A 73 23.29 -0.83 0.75
C THR A 73 24.00 -1.76 -0.22
N LEU A 74 24.58 -1.19 -1.26
CA LEU A 74 25.34 -1.90 -2.28
C LEU A 74 26.80 -1.48 -2.25
N ARG A 75 27.71 -2.44 -2.15
CA ARG A 75 29.16 -2.23 -2.27
C ARG A 75 29.61 -2.77 -3.62
N VAL A 76 30.05 -1.89 -4.51
CA VAL A 76 30.54 -2.23 -5.86
C VAL A 76 32.03 -1.95 -5.96
N PRO A 77 32.86 -2.87 -6.50
CA PRO A 77 34.28 -2.62 -6.68
C PRO A 77 34.55 -1.58 -7.77
N LYS A 78 35.60 -0.78 -7.56
CA LYS A 78 36.11 0.16 -8.57
C LYS A 78 36.95 -0.60 -9.59
N GLU A 79 36.92 -0.16 -10.86
CA GLU A 79 37.79 -0.74 -11.89
C GLU A 79 39.28 -0.47 -11.57
N THR A 80 39.59 0.77 -11.15
CA THR A 80 40.93 1.15 -10.70
C THR A 80 40.97 1.25 -9.17
N ALA A 81 41.67 0.32 -8.52
CA ALA A 81 41.86 0.37 -7.07
C ALA A 81 42.69 1.60 -6.66
N GLY A 82 42.19 2.38 -5.71
CA GLY A 82 42.80 3.62 -5.22
C GLY A 82 42.34 4.90 -5.94
N GLU A 83 41.57 4.79 -7.01
CA GLU A 83 40.96 5.95 -7.67
C GLU A 83 39.91 6.59 -6.76
N HIS A 84 39.98 7.90 -6.59
CA HIS A 84 39.05 8.67 -5.77
C HIS A 84 38.02 9.36 -6.67
N PHE A 85 36.75 9.04 -6.47
CA PHE A 85 35.64 9.57 -7.26
C PHE A 85 35.27 10.94 -6.70
N GLU A 86 35.49 12.01 -7.46
CA GLU A 86 35.14 13.36 -7.02
C GLU A 86 33.65 13.67 -7.25
N GLY A 87 33.07 14.55 -6.44
CA GLY A 87 31.71 15.03 -6.68
C GLY A 87 30.58 14.05 -6.31
N LEU A 88 30.84 13.00 -5.52
CA LEU A 88 29.80 12.07 -5.04
C LEU A 88 28.66 12.76 -4.24
N GLN A 89 28.93 13.94 -3.69
CA GLN A 89 27.95 14.78 -2.97
C GLN A 89 27.04 15.58 -3.92
N MET A 90 27.41 15.70 -5.21
CA MET A 90 26.68 16.48 -6.21
C MET A 90 25.59 15.60 -6.86
N LEU A 91 24.60 15.20 -6.06
CA LEU A 91 23.58 14.21 -6.45
C LEU A 91 22.86 14.58 -7.76
N THR A 92 22.59 15.87 -8.00
CA THR A 92 21.98 16.34 -9.25
C THR A 92 22.87 16.16 -10.47
N SER A 93 24.20 16.23 -10.30
CA SER A 93 25.16 15.98 -11.38
C SER A 93 25.30 14.48 -11.69
N LEU A 94 25.05 13.62 -10.70
CA LEU A 94 25.06 12.17 -10.89
C LEU A 94 23.79 11.66 -11.59
N LEU A 95 22.66 12.36 -11.45
CA LEU A 95 21.40 12.05 -12.13
C LEU A 95 21.36 12.56 -13.58
N ALA A 96 22.27 13.47 -13.95
CA ALA A 96 22.27 14.10 -15.26
C ALA A 96 22.69 13.12 -16.39
N PRO A 97 22.02 13.15 -17.55
CA PRO A 97 22.45 12.43 -18.74
C PRO A 97 23.86 12.85 -19.18
N LYS A 98 24.55 11.95 -19.88
CA LYS A 98 25.82 12.29 -20.54
C LYS A 98 25.52 13.35 -21.61
N GLY A 99 25.95 14.59 -21.37
CA GLY A 99 25.85 15.69 -22.36
C GLY A 99 24.95 16.85 -21.98
N SER A 100 24.15 16.77 -20.90
CA SER A 100 23.21 17.83 -20.49
C SER A 100 23.88 19.03 -19.78
N ARG A 101 25.07 19.44 -20.21
CA ARG A 101 25.65 20.74 -19.81
C ARG A 101 25.02 21.84 -20.65
N SER A 102 23.75 22.16 -20.38
CA SER A 102 23.10 23.34 -20.97
C SER A 102 23.66 24.61 -20.35
N ALA A 103 24.72 25.13 -20.97
CA ALA A 103 25.03 26.56 -20.93
C ALA A 103 25.47 26.97 -22.35
N LYS A 104 24.50 27.43 -23.16
CA LYS A 104 24.84 28.25 -24.34
C LYS A 104 25.66 29.47 -23.83
N PRO A 105 26.84 29.77 -24.39
CA PRO A 105 27.63 30.90 -23.94
C PRO A 105 26.87 32.22 -24.20
N LEU A 106 26.57 32.95 -23.13
CA LEU A 106 26.07 34.32 -23.21
C LEU A 106 27.26 35.25 -23.51
N VAL A 107 27.64 35.38 -24.79
CA VAL A 107 28.25 36.56 -25.45
C VAL A 107 28.59 36.15 -26.89
N GLU A 108 27.86 36.69 -27.87
CA GLU A 108 28.31 36.75 -29.27
C GLU A 108 29.06 38.06 -29.48
N ASP A 109 30.37 37.99 -29.70
CA ASP A 109 31.16 39.12 -30.18
C ASP A 109 31.16 39.11 -31.71
N MET A 110 30.80 40.24 -32.31
CA MET A 110 30.62 40.39 -33.75
C MET A 110 31.97 40.27 -34.49
N GLY A 111 32.21 39.16 -35.19
CA GLY A 111 33.30 39.15 -36.16
C GLY A 111 33.65 37.81 -36.82
N LYS A 112 33.29 37.73 -38.10
CA LYS A 112 33.79 36.86 -39.19
C LYS A 112 33.11 35.50 -39.42
N SER A 113 32.49 35.46 -40.59
CA SER A 113 32.07 34.33 -41.41
C SER A 113 33.13 33.22 -41.55
N VAL A 114 32.73 31.97 -41.30
CA VAL A 114 33.12 30.78 -42.07
C VAL A 114 31.91 29.83 -42.10
N LEU A 115 31.57 29.40 -43.32
CA LEU A 115 30.65 28.32 -43.64
C LEU A 115 31.32 26.98 -43.28
N ASP A 116 30.67 26.10 -42.53
CA ASP A 116 30.58 24.66 -42.89
C ASP A 116 29.74 23.86 -41.89
N ASP A 117 29.13 22.81 -42.44
CA ASP A 117 28.50 21.66 -41.80
C ASP A 117 27.17 21.89 -41.07
N GLU A 118 26.09 21.83 -41.86
CA GLU A 118 24.84 21.21 -41.42
C GLU A 118 25.12 19.71 -41.19
N GLU A 119 25.73 19.36 -40.04
CA GLU A 119 25.47 18.05 -39.47
C GLU A 119 23.99 18.04 -39.10
N GLU A 120 23.22 17.20 -39.80
CA GLU A 120 21.93 16.75 -39.31
C GLU A 120 22.19 16.12 -37.93
N ASP A 121 22.03 16.93 -36.88
CA ASP A 121 21.83 16.44 -35.52
C ASP A 121 20.60 15.51 -35.61
N GLU A 122 20.84 14.21 -35.83
CA GLU A 122 19.93 13.17 -35.41
C GLU A 122 19.72 13.43 -33.91
N GLU A 123 18.67 14.17 -33.55
CA GLU A 123 18.17 14.28 -32.20
C GLU A 123 17.84 12.84 -31.76
N GLU A 124 18.85 12.15 -31.23
CA GLU A 124 18.76 10.84 -30.63
C GLU A 124 17.67 10.97 -29.57
N PHE A 125 16.49 10.46 -29.89
CA PHE A 125 15.29 10.69 -29.10
C PHE A 125 15.57 10.19 -27.69
N ASP A 126 15.75 11.12 -26.76
CA ASP A 126 16.18 10.83 -25.41
C ASP A 126 15.02 10.12 -24.69
N TRP A 127 15.05 8.78 -24.69
CA TRP A 127 14.08 7.94 -23.98
C TRP A 127 14.29 7.98 -22.46
N GLU A 128 15.07 8.92 -21.95
CA GLU A 128 15.42 9.07 -20.54
C GLU A 128 14.35 9.87 -19.79
N ILE A 129 13.77 9.24 -18.75
CA ILE A 129 12.83 9.90 -17.85
C ILE A 129 13.62 10.81 -16.91
N GLU A 130 13.31 12.12 -16.89
CA GLU A 130 13.94 13.09 -15.97
C GLU A 130 13.77 12.65 -14.50
N GLN A 131 14.90 12.52 -13.80
CA GLN A 131 14.94 12.10 -12.40
C GLN A 131 15.07 13.31 -11.48
N GLU A 132 14.03 13.61 -10.70
CA GLU A 132 14.13 14.60 -9.62
C GLU A 132 14.57 13.93 -8.31
N VAL A 133 15.51 14.55 -7.60
CA VAL A 133 15.95 14.09 -6.27
C VAL A 133 14.78 14.19 -5.29
N TYR A 134 14.48 13.10 -4.59
CA TYR A 134 13.50 13.12 -3.51
C TYR A 134 13.86 14.13 -2.41
N LYS A 135 12.94 15.06 -2.15
CA LYS A 135 13.01 15.98 -1.00
C LYS A 135 12.09 15.46 0.10
N GLU A 136 12.65 15.14 1.27
CA GLU A 136 11.86 14.81 2.45
C GLU A 136 10.93 15.99 2.79
N SER A 137 9.62 15.71 2.85
CA SER A 137 8.64 16.68 3.34
C SER A 137 8.94 17.01 4.79
N SER A 138 9.00 18.30 5.12
CA SER A 138 9.28 18.75 6.48
C SER A 138 8.16 18.31 7.44
N GLU A 139 8.47 18.14 8.73
CA GLU A 139 7.46 17.78 9.75
C GLU A 139 6.28 18.77 9.79
N VAL A 140 6.51 20.03 9.44
CA VAL A 140 5.49 21.09 9.38
C VAL A 140 4.53 20.86 8.21
N GLU A 141 5.03 20.44 7.05
CA GLU A 141 4.21 20.10 5.89
C GLU A 141 3.40 18.81 6.10
N LEU A 142 3.94 17.84 6.84
CA LEU A 142 3.21 16.61 7.18
C LEU A 142 2.08 16.85 8.20
N GLN A 143 2.19 17.89 9.04
CA GLN A 143 1.14 18.27 10.01
C GLN A 143 -0.05 18.97 9.38
N THR A 144 0.14 19.64 8.24
CA THR A 144 -0.95 20.32 7.51
C THR A 144 -1.73 19.37 6.59
N GLN A 145 -1.17 18.19 6.29
CA GLN A 145 -1.80 17.16 5.47
C GLN A 145 -2.96 16.45 6.17
N GLN A 146 -3.93 16.01 5.37
CA GLN A 146 -5.06 15.22 5.84
C GLN A 146 -4.63 13.80 6.17
N LYS A 147 -4.94 13.37 7.40
CA LYS A 147 -4.56 12.04 7.88
C LYS A 147 -5.50 10.93 7.38
N TYR A 148 -5.00 9.70 7.42
CA TYR A 148 -5.69 8.46 7.08
C TYR A 148 -4.97 7.27 7.74
N GLY A 149 -5.31 6.04 7.34
CA GLY A 149 -4.71 4.83 7.92
C GLY A 149 -5.33 4.46 9.27
N PHE A 150 -4.75 3.46 9.91
CA PHE A 150 -5.16 3.00 11.23
C PHE A 150 -5.22 4.17 12.23
N GLY A 151 -6.41 4.39 12.81
CA GLY A 151 -6.66 5.46 13.79
C GLY A 151 -6.44 6.89 13.28
N ASN A 152 -6.42 7.12 11.97
CA ASN A 152 -6.07 8.41 11.34
C ASN A 152 -4.68 8.93 11.77
N GLN A 153 -3.69 8.03 11.83
CA GLN A 153 -2.33 8.34 12.30
C GLN A 153 -1.28 8.47 11.18
N ARG A 154 -1.62 8.18 9.92
CA ARG A 154 -0.70 8.25 8.76
C ARG A 154 -1.01 9.47 7.88
N SER A 155 0.03 10.02 7.27
CA SER A 155 -0.04 11.03 6.20
C SER A 155 1.23 10.95 5.34
N GLY A 156 1.20 11.54 4.15
CA GLY A 156 2.35 11.66 3.25
C GLY A 156 2.79 10.38 2.53
N VAL A 157 2.06 9.27 2.65
CA VAL A 157 2.36 7.99 1.98
C VAL A 157 1.92 8.02 0.52
N PHE A 158 0.70 8.49 0.24
CA PHE A 158 0.18 8.54 -1.13
C PHE A 158 0.82 9.63 -1.98
N ALA A 159 1.24 10.76 -1.37
CA ALA A 159 2.02 11.77 -2.09
C ALA A 159 3.36 11.24 -2.61
N ARG A 160 3.94 10.22 -1.96
CA ARG A 160 5.21 9.61 -2.38
C ARG A 160 5.02 8.62 -3.52
N LEU A 161 3.84 8.01 -3.65
CA LEU A 161 3.59 6.83 -4.48
C LEU A 161 2.43 7.04 -5.48
N GLN A 162 2.17 8.29 -5.85
CA GLN A 162 0.92 8.71 -6.50
C GLN A 162 0.65 8.03 -7.85
N GLU A 163 1.69 7.75 -8.65
CA GLU A 163 1.56 7.06 -9.95
C GLU A 163 1.24 5.57 -9.82
N GLU A 164 1.63 4.92 -8.72
CA GLU A 164 1.44 3.46 -8.55
C GLU A 164 0.26 3.11 -7.64
N LEU A 165 -0.17 4.05 -6.79
CA LEU A 165 -1.27 3.85 -5.85
C LEU A 165 -2.61 4.43 -6.32
N SER A 166 -2.67 5.06 -7.50
CA SER A 166 -3.94 5.50 -8.09
C SER A 166 -4.93 4.35 -8.25
N ASP A 167 -4.42 3.13 -8.46
CA ASP A 167 -5.23 1.94 -8.68
C ASP A 167 -5.64 1.25 -7.37
N VAL A 168 -5.14 1.73 -6.23
CA VAL A 168 -5.46 1.20 -4.89
C VAL A 168 -6.66 1.90 -4.28
N ILE A 169 -6.74 3.22 -4.44
CA ILE A 169 -7.74 4.03 -3.78
C ILE A 169 -8.52 4.87 -4.78
N ASP A 170 -9.76 5.16 -4.46
CA ASP A 170 -10.64 5.99 -5.30
C ASP A 170 -10.43 7.51 -5.03
N VAL A 171 -9.65 7.88 -4.02
CA VAL A 171 -9.36 9.28 -3.66
C VAL A 171 -8.22 9.83 -4.51
N LYS A 172 -8.51 10.80 -5.39
CA LYS A 172 -7.52 11.41 -6.30
C LYS A 172 -6.38 12.13 -5.59
N ASN A 173 -6.66 12.84 -4.49
CA ASN A 173 -5.66 13.55 -3.69
C ASN A 173 -5.87 13.29 -2.20
N PRO A 174 -5.32 12.18 -1.66
CA PRO A 174 -5.51 11.77 -0.27
C PRO A 174 -5.04 12.81 0.74
N GLU A 175 -3.92 13.48 0.47
CA GLU A 175 -3.28 14.42 1.40
C GLU A 175 -4.02 15.76 1.47
N GLY A 176 -4.66 16.18 0.37
CA GLY A 176 -5.35 17.47 0.27
C GLY A 176 -6.86 17.41 0.51
N THR A 177 -7.47 16.22 0.54
CA THR A 177 -8.92 16.06 0.60
C THR A 177 -9.37 15.75 2.04
N THR A 178 -10.24 16.60 2.59
CA THR A 178 -10.80 16.43 3.93
C THR A 178 -11.73 15.20 4.02
N ALA A 179 -11.99 14.70 5.23
CA ALA A 179 -12.92 13.58 5.43
C ALA A 179 -14.34 13.84 4.88
N ALA A 180 -14.83 15.08 5.00
CA ALA A 180 -16.14 15.46 4.47
C ALA A 180 -16.17 15.47 2.93
N GLU A 181 -15.09 15.92 2.30
CA GLU A 181 -14.95 15.91 0.84
C GLU A 181 -14.80 14.49 0.30
N ARG A 182 -14.01 13.63 0.96
CA ARG A 182 -13.89 12.20 0.63
C ARG A 182 -15.27 11.54 0.66
N ARG A 183 -16.05 11.79 1.72
CA ARG A 183 -17.43 11.27 1.85
C ARG A 183 -18.34 11.75 0.74
N ARG A 184 -18.34 13.05 0.44
CA ARG A 184 -19.17 13.63 -0.64
C ARG A 184 -18.84 12.99 -1.98
N ALA A 185 -17.55 12.96 -2.35
CA ALA A 185 -17.09 12.38 -3.60
C ALA A 185 -17.39 10.87 -3.69
N ARG A 186 -17.28 10.14 -2.57
CA ARG A 186 -17.70 8.74 -2.49
C ARG A 186 -19.17 8.54 -2.81
N LEU A 187 -20.06 9.33 -2.19
CA LEU A 187 -21.50 9.23 -2.41
C LEU A 187 -21.88 9.55 -3.86
N GLU A 188 -21.23 10.53 -4.47
CA GLU A 188 -21.39 10.87 -5.89
C GLU A 188 -20.93 9.71 -6.78
N ALA A 189 -19.75 9.15 -6.53
CA ALA A 189 -19.21 8.02 -7.28
C ALA A 189 -20.06 6.75 -7.16
N GLU A 190 -20.55 6.43 -5.96
CA GLU A 190 -21.46 5.29 -5.73
C GLU A 190 -22.80 5.48 -6.44
N THR A 191 -23.33 6.71 -6.44
CA THR A 191 -24.59 7.02 -7.13
C THR A 191 -24.43 6.91 -8.65
N ALA A 192 -23.28 7.34 -9.19
CA ALA A 192 -22.97 7.20 -10.60
C ALA A 192 -22.69 5.74 -11.01
N ALA A 193 -22.09 4.93 -10.13
CA ALA A 193 -21.77 3.53 -10.41
C ALA A 193 -22.96 2.58 -10.31
N PHE A 194 -24.02 2.95 -9.57
CA PHE A 194 -25.19 2.11 -9.42
C PHE A 194 -25.89 1.87 -10.76
N CYS A 195 -26.04 0.59 -11.13
CA CYS A 195 -26.72 0.19 -12.36
C CYS A 195 -28.03 -0.54 -11.99
N PRO A 196 -29.20 0.07 -12.22
CA PRO A 196 -30.49 -0.55 -11.93
C PRO A 196 -30.69 -1.87 -12.69
N ASP A 197 -30.30 -1.93 -13.95
CA ASP A 197 -30.50 -3.11 -14.80
C ASP A 197 -29.69 -4.31 -14.29
N HIS A 198 -28.43 -4.08 -13.89
CA HIS A 198 -27.59 -5.13 -13.30
C HIS A 198 -28.17 -5.62 -11.97
N TYR A 199 -28.60 -4.68 -11.10
CA TYR A 199 -29.25 -5.05 -9.84
C TYR A 199 -30.53 -5.88 -10.06
N LEU A 200 -31.35 -5.52 -11.06
CA LEU A 200 -32.56 -6.26 -11.39
C LEU A 200 -32.24 -7.65 -11.98
N ALA A 201 -31.19 -7.77 -12.78
CA ALA A 201 -30.72 -9.07 -13.27
C ALA A 201 -30.38 -10.00 -12.09
N ASP A 202 -29.53 -9.55 -11.15
CA ASP A 202 -29.18 -10.32 -9.95
C ASP A 202 -30.36 -10.57 -9.00
N LEU A 203 -31.39 -9.74 -9.07
CA LEU A 203 -32.62 -9.91 -8.29
C LEU A 203 -33.51 -11.03 -8.83
N PHE A 204 -33.62 -11.17 -10.14
CA PHE A 204 -34.52 -12.13 -10.77
C PHE A 204 -33.82 -13.42 -11.24
N GLU A 205 -32.53 -13.36 -11.57
CA GLU A 205 -31.70 -14.48 -12.03
C GLU A 205 -30.77 -14.97 -10.90
N ASP A 206 -31.34 -15.21 -9.72
CA ASP A 206 -30.61 -15.37 -8.46
C ASP A 206 -30.13 -16.80 -8.13
N GLN A 207 -30.04 -17.71 -9.12
CA GLN A 207 -29.74 -19.13 -8.85
C GLN A 207 -28.34 -19.35 -8.27
N GLU A 208 -27.32 -18.69 -8.83
CA GLU A 208 -25.96 -18.74 -8.30
C GLU A 208 -25.89 -18.10 -6.91
N ILE A 209 -26.53 -16.93 -6.75
CA ILE A 209 -26.58 -16.21 -5.46
C ILE A 209 -27.24 -17.06 -4.37
N LYS A 210 -28.29 -17.82 -4.70
CA LYS A 210 -28.90 -18.79 -3.78
C LYS A 210 -27.93 -19.90 -3.37
N GLY A 211 -27.00 -20.29 -4.24
CA GLY A 211 -25.88 -21.17 -3.92
C GLY A 211 -24.95 -20.53 -2.89
N LEU A 212 -24.45 -19.33 -3.19
CA LEU A 212 -23.56 -18.55 -2.31
C LEU A 212 -24.18 -18.28 -0.92
N LEU A 213 -25.50 -18.09 -0.84
CA LEU A 213 -26.21 -17.91 0.43
C LEU A 213 -26.29 -19.19 1.27
N LYS A 214 -26.18 -20.38 0.65
CA LYS A 214 -26.13 -21.68 1.34
C LYS A 214 -24.73 -22.03 1.81
N PHE A 215 -23.70 -21.43 1.20
CA PHE A 215 -22.31 -21.63 1.61
C PHE A 215 -22.15 -21.37 3.12
N ARG A 216 -21.44 -22.29 3.78
CA ARG A 216 -21.14 -22.24 5.20
C ARG A 216 -19.67 -21.86 5.38
N PRO A 217 -19.37 -20.62 5.80
CA PRO A 217 -18.01 -20.22 6.06
C PRO A 217 -17.45 -20.93 7.30
N TRP A 218 -16.13 -21.05 7.39
CA TRP A 218 -15.44 -21.80 8.45
C TRP A 218 -15.77 -21.34 9.87
N TRP A 219 -16.10 -20.07 10.09
CA TRP A 219 -16.51 -19.56 11.40
C TRP A 219 -17.90 -20.03 11.84
N ALA A 220 -18.73 -20.53 10.91
CA ALA A 220 -20.04 -21.07 11.25
C ALA A 220 -19.94 -22.38 12.05
N GLU A 221 -18.86 -23.15 11.87
CA GLU A 221 -18.63 -24.38 12.64
C GLU A 221 -18.27 -24.06 14.10
N LEU A 222 -17.51 -22.98 14.31
CA LEU A 222 -17.08 -22.50 15.63
C LEU A 222 -18.25 -21.95 16.46
N SER A 223 -19.30 -21.41 15.84
CA SER A 223 -20.47 -20.93 16.56
C SER A 223 -21.42 -22.06 16.99
N SER A 224 -21.35 -23.22 16.32
CA SER A 224 -22.18 -24.39 16.62
C SER A 224 -21.63 -25.27 17.76
N SER A 225 -20.34 -25.13 18.08
CA SER A 225 -19.70 -25.77 19.23
C SER A 225 -20.01 -24.99 20.51
N SER A 226 -21.01 -25.46 21.25
CA SER A 226 -21.59 -24.80 22.42
C SER A 226 -20.59 -24.56 23.56
N GLY A 227 -20.43 -23.29 23.96
CA GLY A 227 -20.07 -22.88 25.32
C GLY A 227 -18.62 -22.43 25.54
N GLN A 228 -18.46 -21.14 25.87
CA GLN A 228 -17.31 -20.49 26.55
C GLN A 228 -15.88 -20.59 25.96
N ASP A 229 -15.62 -21.48 24.99
CA ASP A 229 -14.29 -21.72 24.40
C ASP A 229 -14.17 -21.31 22.91
N GLY A 230 -15.04 -20.41 22.43
CA GLY A 230 -15.04 -19.97 21.02
C GLY A 230 -13.70 -19.34 20.57
N GLU A 231 -13.00 -18.68 21.48
CA GLU A 231 -11.65 -18.13 21.21
C GLU A 231 -10.57 -19.24 21.22
N ALA A 232 -10.71 -20.26 22.07
CA ALA A 232 -9.78 -21.38 22.19
C ALA A 232 -9.88 -22.38 21.03
N ALA A 233 -11.02 -22.40 20.33
CA ALA A 233 -11.25 -23.25 19.17
C ALA A 233 -10.57 -22.72 17.88
N VAL A 234 -10.13 -21.44 17.86
CA VAL A 234 -9.46 -20.86 16.68
C VAL A 234 -8.00 -21.30 16.64
N SER A 235 -7.68 -22.21 15.72
CA SER A 235 -6.30 -22.62 15.46
C SER A 235 -5.64 -21.77 14.36
N PHE A 236 -4.42 -21.30 14.63
CA PHE A 236 -3.59 -20.65 13.62
C PHE A 236 -2.73 -21.66 12.85
N THR A 237 -2.63 -21.48 11.54
CA THR A 237 -1.70 -22.22 10.67
C THR A 237 -0.26 -21.81 10.97
N ASP A 238 0.72 -22.58 10.49
CA ASP A 238 2.12 -22.25 10.72
C ASP A 238 2.55 -20.99 9.97
N ASP A 239 2.01 -20.75 8.77
CA ASP A 239 2.19 -19.50 8.02
C ASP A 239 1.63 -18.29 8.76
N GLU A 240 0.43 -18.41 9.34
CA GLU A 240 -0.20 -17.37 10.17
C GLU A 240 0.66 -17.05 11.40
N LYS A 241 1.20 -18.07 12.07
CA LYS A 241 2.12 -17.89 13.21
C LYS A 241 3.44 -17.24 12.79
N GLU A 242 4.00 -17.63 11.65
CA GLU A 242 5.22 -17.00 11.14
C GLU A 242 4.98 -15.52 10.84
N GLN A 243 3.83 -15.20 10.23
CA GLN A 243 3.48 -13.82 9.97
C GLN A 243 3.32 -13.00 11.26
N LEU A 244 2.67 -13.56 12.28
CA LEU A 244 2.54 -12.90 13.59
C LEU A 244 3.90 -12.58 14.22
N ARG A 245 4.91 -13.44 14.02
CA ARG A 245 6.29 -13.19 14.51
C ARG A 245 6.99 -12.05 13.78
N LYS A 246 6.59 -11.73 12.55
CA LYS A 246 7.14 -10.61 11.75
C LYS A 246 6.58 -9.25 12.20
N PHE A 247 5.46 -9.23 12.90
CA PHE A 247 4.89 -7.97 13.36
C PHE A 247 5.71 -7.36 14.50
N THR A 248 6.00 -6.06 14.35
CA THR A 248 6.72 -5.31 15.39
C THR A 248 5.83 -5.06 16.59
N ASN A 249 6.42 -5.11 17.78
CA ASN A 249 5.67 -5.04 19.03
C ASN A 249 5.28 -3.59 19.41
N ARG A 250 4.31 -3.00 18.70
CA ARG A 250 3.98 -1.55 18.79
C ARG A 250 2.82 -1.17 19.72
N SER A 251 3.09 -0.13 20.51
CA SER A 251 2.19 0.68 21.34
C SER A 251 1.15 1.55 20.64
N TYR A 252 -0.14 1.21 20.55
CA TYR A 252 -1.13 2.20 20.08
C TYR A 252 -1.83 2.90 21.23
N LEU A 253 -1.55 4.20 21.39
CA LEU A 253 -2.27 5.08 22.31
C LEU A 253 -3.34 5.83 21.51
N LEU A 254 -4.55 5.25 21.46
CA LEU A 254 -5.72 5.88 20.85
C LEU A 254 -6.58 6.58 21.91
N ASP A 255 -6.93 7.83 21.64
CA ASP A 255 -7.95 8.54 22.41
C ASP A 255 -9.33 7.86 22.21
N LYS A 256 -10.35 8.32 22.93
CA LYS A 256 -11.69 7.71 22.85
C LYS A 256 -12.27 7.83 21.43
N THR A 257 -12.02 8.94 20.75
CA THR A 257 -12.58 9.22 19.42
C THR A 257 -11.92 8.36 18.36
N SER A 258 -10.58 8.37 18.26
CA SER A 258 -9.86 7.54 17.28
C SER A 258 -10.07 6.05 17.53
N ARG A 259 -10.27 5.63 18.78
CA ARG A 259 -10.60 4.23 19.10
C ARG A 259 -11.99 3.85 18.62
N HIS A 260 -12.99 4.73 18.80
CA HIS A 260 -14.33 4.50 18.28
C HIS A 260 -14.31 4.40 16.75
N GLN A 261 -13.59 5.31 16.09
CA GLN A 261 -13.40 5.28 14.64
C GLN A 261 -12.69 3.99 14.19
N ALA A 262 -11.62 3.58 14.88
CA ALA A 262 -10.90 2.34 14.58
C ALA A 262 -11.80 1.09 14.63
N TRP A 263 -12.73 1.02 15.60
CA TRP A 263 -13.73 -0.04 15.65
C TRP A 263 -14.69 -0.01 14.46
N LEU A 264 -15.17 1.17 14.08
CA LEU A 264 -16.07 1.31 12.94
C LEU A 264 -15.39 0.91 11.62
N SER A 265 -14.15 1.32 11.41
CA SER A 265 -13.37 0.92 10.24
C SER A 265 -12.98 -0.56 10.27
N LEU A 266 -12.75 -1.16 11.45
CA LEU A 266 -12.56 -2.61 11.55
C LEU A 266 -13.83 -3.36 11.11
N VAL A 267 -15.01 -2.90 11.52
CA VAL A 267 -16.29 -3.47 11.08
C VAL A 267 -16.45 -3.33 9.56
N ASP A 268 -16.13 -2.17 8.98
CA ASP A 268 -16.18 -1.95 7.53
C ASP A 268 -15.29 -2.94 6.75
N ILE A 269 -14.05 -3.16 7.22
CA ILE A 269 -13.11 -4.12 6.62
C ILE A 269 -13.63 -5.56 6.73
N LEU A 270 -14.16 -5.96 7.89
CA LEU A 270 -14.71 -7.30 8.09
C LEU A 270 -15.96 -7.56 7.26
N LEU A 271 -16.80 -6.54 7.04
CA LEU A 271 -17.97 -6.66 6.16
C LEU A 271 -17.55 -6.94 4.72
N ALA A 272 -16.54 -6.23 4.22
CA ALA A 272 -15.98 -6.48 2.89
C ALA A 272 -15.39 -7.89 2.76
N TYR A 273 -14.63 -8.34 3.77
CA TYR A 273 -14.05 -9.68 3.79
C TYR A 273 -15.10 -10.80 3.88
N THR A 274 -16.13 -10.64 4.72
CA THR A 274 -17.19 -11.65 4.85
C THR A 274 -18.06 -11.76 3.61
N TYR A 275 -18.29 -10.65 2.90
CA TYR A 275 -18.86 -10.72 1.55
C TYR A 275 -17.94 -11.53 0.64
N GLU A 276 -16.65 -11.22 0.63
CA GLU A 276 -15.72 -11.86 -0.29
C GLU A 276 -15.65 -13.38 -0.10
N VAL A 277 -15.49 -13.83 1.12
CA VAL A 277 -15.49 -15.27 1.46
C VAL A 277 -16.78 -15.96 1.02
N ARG A 278 -17.92 -15.26 1.01
CA ARG A 278 -19.18 -15.83 0.47
C ARG A 278 -19.19 -15.85 -1.04
N SER A 279 -18.78 -14.77 -1.70
CA SER A 279 -18.78 -14.69 -3.17
C SER A 279 -17.80 -15.66 -3.81
N THR A 280 -16.77 -16.09 -3.09
CA THR A 280 -15.78 -17.07 -3.56
C THR A 280 -15.88 -18.43 -2.88
N GLU A 281 -16.90 -18.65 -2.05
CA GLU A 281 -17.09 -19.90 -1.31
C GLU A 281 -15.84 -20.34 -0.51
N GLY A 282 -15.07 -19.36 -0.03
CA GLY A 282 -13.85 -19.56 0.78
C GLY A 282 -12.54 -19.58 0.01
N ASP A 283 -12.56 -19.65 -1.33
CA ASP A 283 -11.36 -19.77 -2.16
C ASP A 283 -11.04 -18.47 -2.90
N HIS A 284 -10.08 -17.69 -2.35
CA HIS A 284 -9.65 -16.42 -2.94
C HIS A 284 -9.14 -16.59 -4.37
N ASN A 285 -9.39 -15.57 -5.20
CA ASN A 285 -8.96 -15.50 -6.59
C ASN A 285 -8.29 -14.13 -6.87
N VAL A 286 -7.97 -13.87 -8.14
CA VAL A 286 -7.25 -12.66 -8.57
C VAL A 286 -8.03 -11.35 -8.31
N GLU A 287 -9.36 -11.42 -8.18
CA GLU A 287 -10.24 -10.28 -7.89
C GLU A 287 -10.47 -10.08 -6.39
N SER A 288 -10.13 -11.04 -5.53
CA SER A 288 -10.32 -10.93 -4.07
C SER A 288 -9.69 -9.67 -3.45
N PRO A 289 -8.44 -9.28 -3.80
CA PRO A 289 -7.88 -8.02 -3.33
C PRO A 289 -8.72 -6.80 -3.75
N TRP A 290 -9.23 -6.81 -4.98
CA TRP A 290 -10.07 -5.74 -5.50
C TRP A 290 -11.42 -5.71 -4.78
N THR A 291 -12.09 -6.84 -4.61
CA THR A 291 -13.40 -6.93 -3.94
C THR A 291 -13.33 -6.42 -2.51
N ILE A 292 -12.38 -6.91 -1.69
CA ILE A 292 -12.24 -6.49 -0.29
C ILE A 292 -11.99 -4.98 -0.20
N ARG A 293 -11.07 -4.47 -1.01
CA ARG A 293 -10.72 -3.05 -1.05
C ARG A 293 -11.87 -2.18 -1.55
N LYS A 294 -12.56 -2.61 -2.61
CA LYS A 294 -13.64 -1.86 -3.23
C LYS A 294 -14.90 -1.89 -2.39
N LEU A 295 -15.13 -2.90 -1.55
CA LEU A 295 -16.31 -2.92 -0.67
C LEU A 295 -16.09 -2.21 0.67
N SER A 296 -14.85 -2.07 1.13
CA SER A 296 -14.53 -1.27 2.32
C SER A 296 -14.30 0.20 1.97
N GLY A 297 -15.19 1.08 2.43
CA GLY A 297 -15.00 2.53 2.24
C GLY A 297 -13.80 3.08 3.01
N THR A 298 -13.41 2.45 4.12
CA THR A 298 -12.14 2.75 4.80
C THR A 298 -10.94 2.51 3.90
N LEU A 299 -10.89 1.39 3.17
CA LEU A 299 -9.71 1.05 2.37
C LEU A 299 -9.60 1.86 1.08
N CYS A 300 -10.69 1.98 0.30
CA CYS A 300 -10.64 2.66 -1.00
C CYS A 300 -10.92 4.16 -0.94
N TRP A 301 -11.72 4.65 0.01
CA TRP A 301 -12.06 6.08 0.14
C TRP A 301 -11.38 6.77 1.33
N LEU A 302 -10.59 6.04 2.12
CA LEU A 302 -9.99 6.56 3.36
C LEU A 302 -11.06 7.22 4.26
N GLU A 303 -12.26 6.64 4.25
CA GLU A 303 -13.45 7.16 4.93
C GLU A 303 -13.32 6.99 6.44
N THR A 304 -13.75 8.02 7.16
CA THR A 304 -13.88 7.98 8.62
C THR A 304 -15.36 8.00 8.99
N TYR A 305 -15.81 6.95 9.64
CA TYR A 305 -17.21 6.79 10.05
C TYR A 305 -17.46 7.38 11.44
N SER A 306 -18.68 7.90 11.64
CA SER A 306 -19.14 8.44 12.92
C SER A 306 -20.14 7.52 13.62
N SER A 307 -20.70 6.54 12.91
CA SER A 307 -21.64 5.57 13.48
C SER A 307 -21.64 4.25 12.73
N LEU A 308 -22.12 3.19 13.39
CA LEU A 308 -22.30 1.88 12.77
C LEU A 308 -23.32 1.93 11.60
N GLN A 309 -24.34 2.77 11.71
CA GLN A 309 -25.32 2.94 10.63
C GLN A 309 -24.65 3.45 9.35
N GLU A 310 -23.72 4.41 9.45
CA GLU A 310 -22.98 4.89 8.29
C GLU A 310 -22.14 3.79 7.64
N VAL A 311 -21.49 2.94 8.45
CA VAL A 311 -20.71 1.78 7.97
C VAL A 311 -21.61 0.82 7.19
N LEU A 312 -22.74 0.42 7.77
CA LEU A 312 -23.67 -0.54 7.16
C LEU A 312 -24.27 -0.01 5.86
N VAL A 313 -24.67 1.27 5.83
CA VAL A 313 -25.20 1.92 4.62
C VAL A 313 -24.11 2.04 3.55
N SER A 314 -22.89 2.42 3.94
CA SER A 314 -21.74 2.49 3.04
C SER A 314 -21.48 1.13 2.40
N PHE A 315 -21.24 0.10 3.21
CA PHE A 315 -21.01 -1.26 2.74
C PHE A 315 -22.12 -1.76 1.82
N GLY A 316 -23.39 -1.64 2.26
CA GLY A 316 -24.54 -2.10 1.48
C GLY A 316 -24.63 -1.42 0.12
N ARG A 317 -24.46 -0.10 0.05
CA ARG A 317 -24.44 0.64 -1.23
C ARG A 317 -23.36 0.11 -2.16
N ARG A 318 -22.15 -0.11 -1.66
CA ARG A 318 -21.00 -0.56 -2.46
C ARG A 318 -21.19 -1.98 -3.00
N VAL A 319 -21.75 -2.89 -2.19
CA VAL A 319 -22.13 -4.24 -2.65
C VAL A 319 -23.16 -4.18 -3.78
N LEU A 320 -24.07 -3.22 -3.76
CA LEU A 320 -25.07 -3.07 -4.83
C LEU A 320 -24.54 -2.32 -6.07
N CYS A 321 -23.33 -1.75 -6.02
CA CYS A 321 -22.76 -0.98 -7.12
C CYS A 321 -21.63 -1.70 -7.86
N TYR A 322 -20.74 -2.39 -7.16
CA TYR A 322 -19.43 -2.76 -7.71
C TYR A 322 -19.22 -4.23 -8.05
N PRO A 323 -19.43 -5.18 -7.12
CA PRO A 323 -18.98 -6.55 -7.31
C PRO A 323 -19.82 -7.29 -8.36
N LEU A 324 -19.41 -8.53 -8.67
CA LEU A 324 -20.09 -9.41 -9.60
C LEU A 324 -21.54 -9.72 -9.17
N PHE A 325 -21.77 -9.93 -7.87
CA PHE A 325 -23.11 -10.29 -7.34
C PHE A 325 -23.70 -9.15 -6.49
N ARG A 326 -24.62 -8.39 -7.06
CA ARG A 326 -25.21 -7.16 -6.50
C ARG A 326 -26.57 -7.42 -5.89
N GLN A 327 -26.59 -8.16 -4.77
CA GLN A 327 -27.83 -8.56 -4.12
C GLN A 327 -27.87 -8.21 -2.63
N PHE A 328 -28.99 -7.66 -2.17
CA PHE A 328 -29.16 -7.22 -0.78
C PHE A 328 -29.17 -8.38 0.23
N ALA A 329 -29.57 -9.58 -0.19
CA ALA A 329 -29.48 -10.78 0.64
C ALA A 329 -28.03 -11.12 1.02
N LEU A 330 -27.05 -10.89 0.12
CA LEU A 330 -25.62 -11.08 0.41
C LEU A 330 -25.12 -10.04 1.42
N VAL A 331 -25.58 -8.79 1.32
CA VAL A 331 -25.31 -7.74 2.34
C VAL A 331 -25.77 -8.21 3.72
N SER A 332 -27.01 -8.71 3.81
CA SER A 332 -27.58 -9.21 5.06
C SER A 332 -26.84 -10.43 5.60
N ALA A 333 -26.35 -11.32 4.73
CA ALA A 333 -25.57 -12.48 5.13
C ALA A 333 -24.19 -12.07 5.67
N ALA A 334 -23.46 -11.20 4.98
CA ALA A 334 -22.17 -10.66 5.42
C ALA A 334 -22.25 -9.92 6.76
N ILE A 335 -23.34 -9.18 7.00
CA ILE A 335 -23.59 -8.54 8.31
C ILE A 335 -23.74 -9.58 9.42
N ARG A 336 -24.47 -10.68 9.19
CA ARG A 336 -24.62 -11.76 10.17
C ARG A 336 -23.31 -12.49 10.44
N ASP A 337 -22.50 -12.72 9.41
CA ASP A 337 -21.17 -13.32 9.56
C ASP A 337 -20.23 -12.43 10.35
N THR A 338 -20.17 -11.14 10.00
CA THR A 338 -19.36 -10.16 10.75
C THR A 338 -19.77 -10.13 12.22
N ALA A 339 -21.07 -10.14 12.51
CA ALA A 339 -21.56 -10.22 13.89
C ALA A 339 -21.13 -11.53 14.60
N THR A 340 -21.13 -12.66 13.88
CA THR A 340 -20.69 -13.96 14.40
C THR A 340 -19.19 -13.95 14.70
N ILE A 341 -18.36 -13.46 13.77
CA ILE A 341 -16.91 -13.32 13.95
C ILE A 341 -16.59 -12.45 15.16
N LEU A 342 -17.29 -11.33 15.32
CA LEU A 342 -17.12 -10.45 16.48
C LEU A 342 -17.56 -11.13 17.79
N GLN A 343 -18.60 -11.98 17.78
CA GLN A 343 -19.02 -12.73 18.97
C GLN A 343 -18.04 -13.85 19.35
N LEU A 344 -17.37 -14.46 18.37
CA LEU A 344 -16.35 -15.51 18.59
C LEU A 344 -15.04 -14.99 19.20
N GLY A 345 -14.85 -13.67 19.20
CA GLY A 345 -13.75 -13.02 19.93
C GLY A 345 -12.54 -12.66 19.07
N LYS A 346 -11.51 -12.13 19.74
CA LYS A 346 -10.35 -11.52 19.07
C LYS A 346 -9.53 -12.49 18.22
N ALA A 347 -9.46 -13.78 18.58
CA ALA A 347 -8.73 -14.76 17.80
C ALA A 347 -9.37 -14.98 16.42
N CYS A 348 -10.71 -15.05 16.36
CA CYS A 348 -11.44 -15.17 15.10
C CYS A 348 -11.27 -13.93 14.22
N VAL A 349 -11.34 -12.74 14.82
CA VAL A 349 -11.06 -11.47 14.12
C VAL A 349 -9.63 -11.43 13.59
N LEU A 350 -8.65 -11.81 14.41
CA LEU A 350 -7.24 -11.84 14.00
C LEU A 350 -7.01 -12.80 12.84
N LYS A 351 -7.65 -13.98 12.84
CA LYS A 351 -7.56 -14.93 11.73
C LYS A 351 -8.10 -14.34 10.42
N CYS A 352 -9.23 -13.63 10.47
CA CYS A 352 -9.76 -12.91 9.31
C CYS A 352 -8.80 -11.82 8.81
N LEU A 353 -8.21 -11.04 9.72
CA LEU A 353 -7.25 -10.00 9.36
C LEU A 353 -5.95 -10.57 8.76
N LEU A 354 -5.47 -11.71 9.24
CA LEU A 354 -4.31 -12.40 8.67
C LEU A 354 -4.58 -12.90 7.25
N ASP A 355 -5.79 -13.38 6.98
CA ASP A 355 -6.18 -13.81 5.65
C ASP A 355 -6.25 -12.62 4.68
N ILE A 356 -6.89 -11.51 5.09
CA ILE A 356 -6.86 -10.24 4.32
C ILE A 356 -5.40 -9.79 4.09
N HIS A 357 -4.55 -9.88 5.10
CA HIS A 357 -3.15 -9.50 4.98
C HIS A 357 -2.43 -10.35 3.93
N LYS A 358 -2.71 -11.66 3.88
CA LYS A 358 -2.15 -12.56 2.87
C LYS A 358 -2.61 -12.16 1.48
N VAL A 359 -3.92 -11.99 1.28
CA VAL A 359 -4.53 -11.57 0.01
C VAL A 359 -3.90 -10.27 -0.53
N PHE A 360 -3.71 -9.26 0.34
CA PHE A 360 -3.07 -8.01 -0.09
C PHE A 360 -1.57 -8.11 -0.31
N ARG A 361 -0.86 -9.01 0.39
CA ARG A 361 0.57 -9.21 0.17
C ARG A 361 0.86 -9.82 -1.19
N GLU A 362 -0.04 -10.64 -1.72
CA GLU A 362 0.15 -11.32 -3.00
C GLU A 362 -0.21 -10.41 -4.21
N ASN A 363 -0.73 -9.20 -3.95
CA ASN A 363 -1.17 -8.26 -4.99
C ASN A 363 -0.32 -6.97 -5.00
N ASP A 364 0.23 -6.63 -6.16
CA ASP A 364 1.32 -5.65 -6.32
C ASP A 364 0.98 -4.16 -6.14
N PRO A 365 -0.30 -3.74 -6.09
CA PRO A 365 -0.60 -2.42 -5.52
C PRO A 365 -1.28 -2.52 -4.14
N ALA A 366 -2.00 -3.60 -3.80
CA ALA A 366 -2.79 -3.66 -2.57
C ALA A 366 -1.97 -3.84 -1.29
N TYR A 367 -0.71 -4.31 -1.37
CA TYR A 367 0.11 -4.56 -0.17
C TYR A 367 0.30 -3.33 0.72
N ILE A 368 0.25 -2.11 0.17
CA ILE A 368 0.36 -0.86 0.95
C ILE A 368 -0.76 -0.74 1.99
N LEU A 369 -1.92 -1.34 1.74
CA LEU A 369 -3.04 -1.34 2.69
C LEU A 369 -2.73 -2.19 3.92
N ASN A 370 -1.80 -3.15 3.83
CA ASN A 370 -1.28 -3.82 5.01
C ASN A 370 -0.55 -2.85 5.92
N ASP A 371 0.33 -2.03 5.35
CA ASP A 371 1.13 -1.07 6.12
C ASP A 371 0.30 0.10 6.64
N LEU A 372 -0.74 0.50 5.89
CA LEU A 372 -1.63 1.60 6.29
C LEU A 372 -2.69 1.19 7.31
N TYR A 373 -3.19 -0.05 7.23
CA TYR A 373 -4.33 -0.52 8.01
C TYR A 373 -4.11 -1.90 8.65
N ILE A 374 -3.96 -2.95 7.85
CA ILE A 374 -4.18 -4.32 8.31
C ILE A 374 -3.15 -4.77 9.35
N THR A 375 -1.87 -4.46 9.17
CA THR A 375 -0.80 -4.77 10.13
C THR A 375 -1.06 -4.13 11.48
N ASP A 376 -1.42 -2.85 11.49
CA ASP A 376 -1.71 -2.11 12.72
C ASP A 376 -2.96 -2.68 13.42
N TYR A 377 -4.00 -3.10 12.68
CA TYR A 377 -5.16 -3.83 13.24
C TYR A 377 -4.79 -5.18 13.84
N CYS A 378 -3.96 -5.98 13.16
CA CYS A 378 -3.47 -7.26 13.65
C CYS A 378 -2.73 -7.08 14.99
N ILE A 379 -1.91 -6.05 15.13
CA ILE A 379 -1.18 -5.78 16.38
C ILE A 379 -2.14 -5.25 17.46
N TRP A 380 -3.05 -4.34 17.10
CA TRP A 380 -3.96 -3.70 18.05
C TRP A 380 -4.97 -4.69 18.67
N ILE A 381 -5.54 -5.59 17.87
CA ILE A 381 -6.54 -6.56 18.36
C ILE A 381 -5.95 -7.54 19.39
N GLN A 382 -4.66 -7.88 19.24
CA GLN A 382 -3.94 -8.75 20.17
C GLN A 382 -3.81 -8.15 21.58
N ARG A 383 -3.72 -6.82 21.69
CA ARG A 383 -3.35 -6.14 22.96
C ARG A 383 -4.49 -5.60 23.79
N GLY A 384 -5.66 -5.28 23.22
CA GLY A 384 -6.68 -4.62 24.06
C GLY A 384 -8.00 -4.22 23.41
N GLY A 385 -8.36 -4.79 22.25
CA GLY A 385 -9.64 -4.46 21.64
C GLY A 385 -10.84 -4.99 22.44
N PHE A 386 -10.85 -6.28 22.78
CA PHE A 386 -12.08 -6.97 23.15
C PHE A 386 -12.60 -6.75 24.58
N LEU A 387 -11.78 -6.20 25.49
CA LEU A 387 -12.12 -6.08 26.91
C LEU A 387 -13.34 -5.19 27.21
N TYR A 388 -13.80 -4.36 26.27
CA TYR A 388 -14.92 -3.42 26.50
C TYR A 388 -16.26 -3.81 25.88
N VAL A 389 -16.29 -4.79 24.96
CA VAL A 389 -17.57 -5.21 24.35
C VAL A 389 -18.43 -6.00 25.35
N HIS A 390 -17.79 -6.73 26.28
CA HIS A 390 -18.47 -7.44 27.36
C HIS A 390 -18.77 -6.57 28.60
N ASP A 391 -17.90 -5.63 28.98
CA ASP A 391 -18.08 -4.77 30.19
C ASP A 391 -19.29 -3.82 30.08
N SER A 392 -19.80 -3.60 28.86
CA SER A 392 -21.02 -2.79 28.64
C SER A 392 -22.31 -3.47 29.10
N ARG A 393 -22.29 -4.79 29.34
CA ARG A 393 -23.46 -5.56 29.83
C ARG A 393 -23.48 -5.74 31.35
N GLU A 394 -22.35 -5.64 32.04
CA GLU A 394 -22.28 -5.86 33.50
C GLU A 394 -22.45 -4.58 34.34
N ARG A 395 -22.55 -3.40 33.73
CA ARG A 395 -22.78 -2.13 34.45
C ARG A 395 -24.23 -1.62 34.40
N ARG A 396 -25.17 -2.50 34.06
CA ARG A 396 -26.61 -2.24 34.21
C ARG A 396 -27.24 -3.37 35.02
N ASP A 397 -26.87 -3.45 36.28
CA ASP A 397 -27.69 -4.01 37.36
C ASP A 397 -27.42 -3.21 38.65
#